data_AF-T5KS70-F1
#
_entry.id   AF-T5KS70-F1
#
_cell.length_a   1.000
_cell.length_b   1.000
_cell.length_c   1.000
_cell.angle_alpha   90.00
_cell.angle_beta   90.00
_cell.angle_gamma   90.00
#
_symmetry.space_group_name_H-M   'P 1'
#
loop_
_entity.id
_entity.type
_entity.pdbx_description
1 polymer ?
#
loop_
_entity_poly.entity_id
_entity_poly.type
_entity_poly.pdbx_seq_one_letter_code
_entity_poly.pdbx_strand_id
1 'polypeptide(L)'
;MSAPAGWYTDDQGATRWWDGSRWDGEAPTPVTSGESPSVPEGTSANTVWVWLIVLLPVLSAIAAIGYLVQMQQGMFDMLAVVPLDGSSSLDVERFIAAEINAFLTPWYLVLTLSGWTIYGLSVWFAALDARELAGRGFSRPFPWAWTFLSSLVYVIGRHVVVRRRGGRGSTPLIVMIAIQVVFLLAASVWASVFAAQLFETVFSMVTMRRM
;
A
#
# COMPACT_ATOMS: atom_id res chain seq x y z
N MET A 1 21.45 38.89 30.36
CA MET A 1 21.22 37.62 29.62
C MET A 1 21.20 36.51 30.65
N SER A 2 20.11 35.74 30.74
CA SER A 2 20.01 34.61 31.67
C SER A 2 20.81 33.43 31.13
N ALA A 3 21.46 32.65 32.01
CA ALA A 3 22.09 31.39 31.63
C ALA A 3 21.01 30.40 31.10
N PRO A 4 21.30 29.65 30.02
CA PRO A 4 20.39 28.63 29.51
C PRO A 4 20.24 27.49 30.52
N ALA A 5 19.10 26.77 30.50
CA ALA A 5 18.90 25.64 31.38
C ALA A 5 19.97 24.55 31.14
N GLY A 6 20.56 24.01 32.21
CA GLY A 6 21.69 23.10 32.08
C GLY A 6 22.36 22.74 33.41
N TRP A 7 23.34 21.84 33.31
CA TRP A 7 24.19 21.46 34.44
C TRP A 7 25.34 22.46 34.59
N TYR A 8 25.52 22.97 35.80
CA TYR A 8 26.62 23.84 36.13
C TYR A 8 27.28 23.38 37.43
N THR A 9 28.58 23.61 37.52
CA THR A 9 29.37 23.35 38.72
C THR A 9 29.35 24.60 39.59
N ASP A 10 29.04 24.44 40.88
CA ASP A 10 29.13 25.53 41.86
C ASP A 10 30.58 25.78 42.30
N ASP A 11 30.81 26.89 43.02
CA ASP A 11 32.15 27.30 43.49
C ASP A 11 32.79 26.29 44.48
N GLN A 12 32.01 25.32 44.97
CA GLN A 12 32.45 24.25 45.86
C GLN A 12 32.70 22.93 45.10
N GLY A 13 32.53 22.93 43.77
CA GLY A 13 32.74 21.78 42.91
C GLY A 13 31.52 20.84 42.78
N ALA A 14 30.38 21.17 43.37
CA ALA A 14 29.17 20.36 43.28
C ALA A 14 28.34 20.70 42.03
N THR A 15 27.88 19.67 41.34
CA THR A 15 27.08 19.81 40.11
C THR A 15 25.61 20.05 40.46
N ARG A 16 25.05 21.19 40.04
CA ARG A 16 23.63 21.56 40.25
C ARG A 16 22.94 21.85 38.93
N TRP A 17 21.63 21.63 38.89
CA TRP A 17 20.81 21.89 37.72
C TRP A 17 20.22 23.31 37.77
N TRP A 18 20.35 24.05 36.68
CA TRP A 18 19.71 25.36 36.48
C TRP A 18 18.50 25.20 35.55
N ASP A 19 17.32 25.62 36.00
CA ASP A 19 16.08 25.53 35.21
C ASP A 19 15.75 26.79 34.39
N GLY A 20 16.62 27.80 34.43
CA GLY A 20 16.40 29.11 33.80
C GLY A 20 15.86 30.18 34.75
N SER A 21 15.42 29.80 35.96
CA SER A 21 14.87 30.71 36.97
C SER A 21 15.35 30.45 38.39
N ARG A 22 15.69 29.20 38.73
CA ARG A 22 16.18 28.76 40.04
C ARG A 22 17.18 27.61 39.91
N TRP A 23 18.01 27.48 40.95
CA TRP A 23 18.94 26.37 41.13
C TRP A 23 18.24 25.27 41.95
N ASP A 24 17.99 24.12 41.33
CA ASP A 24 17.42 22.95 42.00
C ASP A 24 18.52 21.92 42.29
N GLY A 25 18.44 21.26 43.45
CA GLY A 25 19.40 20.25 43.91
C GLY A 25 19.15 18.83 43.37
N GLU A 26 18.02 18.63 42.71
CA GLU A 26 17.62 17.35 42.14
C GLU A 26 17.39 17.57 40.64
N ALA A 27 18.01 16.76 39.79
CA ALA A 27 17.68 16.76 38.37
C ALA A 27 16.15 16.57 38.25
N PRO A 28 15.47 17.20 37.28
CA PRO A 28 14.17 16.69 36.88
C PRO A 28 14.37 15.20 36.66
N THR A 29 13.73 14.36 37.47
CA THR A 29 13.66 12.94 37.14
C THR A 29 13.15 12.94 35.71
N PRO A 30 13.90 12.39 34.73
CA PRO A 30 13.34 12.25 33.41
C PRO A 30 12.05 11.52 33.68
N VAL A 31 10.92 12.18 33.43
CA VAL A 31 9.63 11.52 33.39
C VAL A 31 9.88 10.39 32.40
N THR A 32 10.12 9.19 32.91
CA THR A 32 10.07 7.97 32.14
C THR A 32 8.74 8.10 31.47
N SER A 33 8.77 8.39 30.18
CA SER A 33 7.57 8.72 29.41
C SER A 33 6.64 7.56 29.69
N GLY A 34 5.58 7.83 30.48
CA GLY A 34 4.93 6.81 31.29
C GLY A 34 4.70 5.56 30.46
N GLU A 35 5.08 4.41 31.02
CA GLU A 35 4.82 3.06 30.48
C GLU A 35 3.54 3.13 29.65
N SER A 36 3.67 3.09 28.31
CA SER A 36 2.52 3.32 27.44
C SER A 36 1.43 2.35 27.86
N PRO A 37 0.19 2.79 28.15
CA PRO A 37 -0.80 1.93 28.78
C PRO A 37 -0.94 0.64 27.98
N SER A 38 -0.46 -0.45 28.57
CA SER A 38 -0.46 -1.77 27.96
C SER A 38 -1.85 -2.37 28.12
N VAL A 39 -2.27 -3.13 27.12
CA VAL A 39 -3.52 -3.90 27.24
C VAL A 39 -3.25 -5.17 28.05
N PRO A 40 -4.27 -5.75 28.71
CA PRO A 40 -4.12 -7.04 29.36
C PRO A 40 -3.48 -8.06 28.43
N GLU A 41 -2.55 -8.86 28.96
CA GLU A 41 -1.84 -9.87 28.18
C GLU A 41 -2.84 -10.82 27.50
N GLY A 42 -2.63 -11.07 26.20
CA GLY A 42 -3.52 -11.92 25.42
C GLY A 42 -4.71 -11.21 24.77
N THR A 43 -4.87 -9.89 24.96
CA THR A 43 -5.89 -9.11 24.23
C THR A 43 -5.66 -9.25 22.72
N SER A 44 -6.66 -9.80 22.03
CA SER A 44 -6.60 -10.02 20.59
C SER A 44 -6.69 -8.70 19.83
N ALA A 45 -5.74 -8.46 18.93
CA ALA A 45 -5.79 -7.37 17.97
C ALA A 45 -6.37 -7.82 16.60
N ASN A 46 -6.90 -9.04 16.48
CA ASN A 46 -7.59 -9.47 15.28
C ASN A 46 -9.03 -8.94 15.30
N THR A 47 -9.31 -8.01 14.41
CA THR A 47 -10.64 -7.45 14.15
C THR A 47 -11.12 -7.95 12.79
N VAL A 48 -12.42 -7.94 12.54
CA VAL A 48 -12.94 -8.28 11.20
C VAL A 48 -12.51 -7.23 10.19
N TRP A 49 -12.44 -5.96 10.60
CA TRP A 49 -12.11 -4.83 9.73
C TRP A 49 -10.69 -4.90 9.15
N VAL A 50 -9.69 -5.31 9.94
CA VAL A 50 -8.33 -5.47 9.40
C VAL A 50 -8.29 -6.58 8.35
N TRP A 51 -9.05 -7.67 8.54
CA TRP A 51 -9.12 -8.74 7.54
C TRP A 51 -9.79 -8.30 6.25
N LEU A 52 -10.83 -7.47 6.33
CA LEU A 52 -11.43 -6.88 5.14
C LEU A 52 -10.41 -6.02 4.37
N ILE A 53 -9.59 -5.22 5.06
CA ILE A 53 -8.50 -4.46 4.42
C ILE A 53 -7.47 -5.38 3.76
N VAL A 54 -7.10 -6.48 4.42
CA VAL A 54 -6.12 -7.46 3.92
C VAL A 54 -6.61 -8.19 2.68
N LEU A 55 -7.92 -8.45 2.58
CA LEU A 55 -8.52 -9.18 1.45
C LEU A 55 -8.96 -8.28 0.29
N LEU A 56 -9.13 -6.98 0.51
CA LEU A 56 -9.50 -6.02 -0.54
C LEU A 56 -8.59 -6.06 -1.80
N PRO A 57 -7.25 -6.18 -1.69
CA PRO A 57 -6.38 -6.33 -2.86
C PRO A 57 -6.75 -7.53 -3.74
N VAL A 58 -7.31 -8.61 -3.17
CA VAL A 58 -7.74 -9.79 -3.93
C VAL A 58 -8.92 -9.46 -4.84
N LEU A 59 -9.85 -8.65 -4.37
CA LEU A 59 -10.94 -8.15 -5.21
C LEU A 59 -10.43 -7.25 -6.33
N SER A 60 -9.44 -6.40 -6.03
CA SER A 60 -8.77 -5.57 -7.05
C SER A 60 -8.07 -6.43 -8.11
N ALA A 61 -7.48 -7.56 -7.72
CA ALA A 61 -6.78 -8.46 -8.63
C ALA A 61 -7.73 -9.08 -9.66
N ILE A 62 -8.97 -9.40 -9.29
CA ILE A 62 -9.96 -9.93 -10.25
C ILE A 62 -10.24 -8.91 -11.35
N ALA A 63 -10.49 -7.64 -10.98
CA ALA A 63 -10.72 -6.58 -11.96
C ALA A 63 -9.47 -6.32 -12.81
N ALA A 64 -8.28 -6.37 -12.20
CA ALA A 64 -7.03 -6.20 -12.92
C ALA A 64 -6.79 -7.32 -13.94
N ILE A 65 -7.03 -8.58 -13.57
CA ILE A 65 -6.91 -9.73 -14.48
C ILE A 65 -7.88 -9.59 -15.65
N GLY A 66 -9.15 -9.24 -15.39
CA GLY A 66 -10.13 -8.99 -16.45
C GLY A 66 -9.66 -7.91 -17.44
N TYR A 67 -9.13 -6.81 -16.92
CA TYR A 67 -8.55 -5.74 -17.73
C TYR A 67 -7.35 -6.21 -18.55
N LEU A 68 -6.39 -6.91 -17.92
CA LEU A 68 -5.17 -7.38 -18.60
C LEU A 68 -5.48 -8.36 -19.73
N VAL A 69 -6.42 -9.29 -19.52
CA VAL A 69 -6.84 -10.24 -20.56
C VAL A 69 -7.46 -9.50 -21.75
N GLN A 70 -8.37 -8.55 -21.48
CA GLN A 70 -9.03 -7.83 -22.56
C GLN A 70 -8.08 -6.87 -23.29
N MET A 71 -7.20 -6.18 -22.56
CA MET A 71 -6.18 -5.31 -23.12
C MET A 71 -5.20 -6.09 -24.01
N GLN A 72 -4.77 -7.27 -23.55
CA GLN A 72 -3.92 -8.16 -24.34
C GLN A 72 -4.59 -8.55 -25.67
N GLN A 73 -5.87 -8.92 -25.65
CA GLN A 73 -6.61 -9.26 -26.88
C GLN A 73 -6.71 -8.07 -27.83
N GLY A 74 -7.14 -6.90 -27.34
CA GLY A 74 -7.30 -5.72 -28.18
C GLY A 74 -5.98 -5.22 -28.80
N MET A 75 -4.85 -5.39 -28.09
CA MET A 75 -3.54 -5.06 -28.64
C MET A 75 -3.12 -6.02 -29.79
N PHE A 76 -3.44 -7.32 -29.71
CA PHE A 76 -3.18 -8.23 -30.82
C PHE A 76 -4.11 -7.95 -32.02
N ASP A 77 -5.37 -7.61 -31.78
CA ASP A 77 -6.29 -7.18 -32.82
C ASP A 77 -5.78 -5.91 -33.53
N MET A 78 -5.24 -4.96 -32.76
CA MET A 78 -4.61 -3.74 -33.30
C MET A 78 -3.40 -4.05 -34.20
N LEU A 79 -2.53 -4.98 -33.80
CA LEU A 79 -1.39 -5.39 -34.64
C LEU A 79 -1.83 -6.04 -35.95
N ALA A 80 -2.97 -6.73 -35.97
CA ALA A 80 -3.53 -7.34 -37.18
C ALA A 80 -4.08 -6.31 -38.19
N VAL A 81 -4.38 -5.08 -37.75
CA VAL A 81 -4.85 -3.99 -38.62
C VAL A 81 -3.71 -3.33 -39.40
N VAL A 82 -2.47 -3.44 -38.91
CA VAL A 82 -1.30 -2.80 -39.55
C VAL A 82 -0.95 -3.54 -40.85
N PRO A 83 -1.04 -2.90 -42.03
CA PRO A 83 -0.70 -3.54 -43.29
C PRO A 83 0.81 -3.76 -43.40
N LEU A 84 1.23 -5.00 -43.59
CA LEU A 84 2.65 -5.39 -43.65
C LEU A 84 3.18 -5.54 -45.08
N ASP A 85 2.28 -5.49 -46.06
CA ASP A 85 2.52 -5.73 -47.48
C ASP A 85 2.99 -4.49 -48.24
N GLY A 86 3.11 -3.34 -47.57
CA GLY A 86 3.63 -2.09 -48.15
C GLY A 86 2.77 -1.50 -49.28
N SER A 87 1.60 -2.09 -49.54
CA SER A 87 0.75 -1.80 -50.70
C SER A 87 -0.44 -0.88 -50.36
N SER A 88 -0.76 -0.73 -49.07
CA SER A 88 -1.95 -0.01 -48.61
C SER A 88 -1.62 1.07 -47.57
N SER A 89 -2.29 2.23 -47.69
CA SER A 89 -2.33 3.23 -46.64
C SER A 89 -3.03 2.63 -45.42
N LEU A 90 -2.44 2.78 -44.22
CA LEU A 90 -3.07 2.40 -42.96
C LEU A 90 -4.49 2.96 -42.90
N ASP A 91 -5.48 2.10 -42.69
CA ASP A 91 -6.85 2.52 -42.42
C ASP A 91 -6.89 3.18 -41.04
N VAL A 92 -6.75 4.50 -41.04
CA VAL A 92 -6.64 5.33 -39.84
C VAL A 92 -7.87 5.16 -38.95
N GLU A 93 -9.05 5.03 -39.53
CA GLU A 93 -10.30 4.89 -38.77
C GLU A 93 -10.32 3.55 -38.03
N ARG A 94 -10.00 2.45 -38.72
CA ARG A 94 -9.91 1.12 -38.09
C ARG A 94 -8.80 1.04 -37.06
N PHE A 95 -7.66 1.67 -37.32
CA PHE A 95 -6.55 1.68 -36.37
C PHE A 95 -6.91 2.43 -35.09
N ILE A 96 -7.50 3.63 -35.18
CA ILE A 96 -7.97 4.39 -34.02
C ILE A 96 -9.02 3.59 -33.24
N ALA A 97 -9.97 2.94 -33.93
CA ALA A 97 -10.97 2.10 -33.28
C ALA A 97 -10.33 0.92 -32.53
N ALA A 98 -9.33 0.27 -33.13
CA ALA A 98 -8.59 -0.82 -32.49
C ALA A 98 -7.78 -0.34 -31.28
N GLU A 99 -7.13 0.83 -31.37
CA GLU A 99 -6.39 1.43 -30.26
C GLU A 99 -7.31 1.76 -29.08
N ILE A 100 -8.45 2.41 -29.34
CA ILE A 100 -9.45 2.70 -28.30
C ILE A 100 -9.93 1.40 -27.64
N ASN A 101 -10.23 0.38 -28.43
CA ASN A 101 -10.69 -0.92 -27.93
C ASN A 101 -9.61 -1.70 -27.16
N ALA A 102 -8.32 -1.45 -27.42
CA ALA A 102 -7.22 -2.07 -26.69
C ALA A 102 -7.09 -1.52 -25.25
N PHE A 103 -7.39 -0.23 -25.03
CA PHE A 103 -7.15 0.42 -23.74
C PHE A 103 -8.43 0.80 -22.98
N LEU A 104 -9.45 1.34 -23.66
CA LEU A 104 -10.71 1.79 -23.06
C LEU A 104 -11.75 0.67 -23.08
N THR A 105 -11.41 -0.42 -22.40
CA THR A 105 -12.24 -1.63 -22.35
C THR A 105 -13.36 -1.53 -21.30
N PRO A 106 -14.45 -2.32 -21.39
CA PRO A 106 -15.40 -2.48 -20.29
C PRO A 106 -14.71 -2.85 -18.95
N TRP A 107 -13.68 -3.70 -19.00
CA TRP A 107 -12.90 -4.02 -17.80
C TRP A 107 -12.05 -2.86 -17.27
N TYR A 108 -11.65 -1.89 -18.10
CA TYR A 108 -11.01 -0.66 -17.64
C TYR A 108 -11.95 0.13 -16.71
N LEU A 109 -13.25 0.21 -17.05
CA LEU A 109 -14.24 0.86 -16.19
C LEU A 109 -14.43 0.09 -14.88
N VAL A 110 -14.54 -1.25 -14.95
CA VAL A 110 -14.64 -2.09 -13.74
C VAL A 110 -13.41 -1.93 -12.86
N LEU A 111 -12.21 -1.96 -13.42
CA LEU A 111 -10.95 -1.74 -12.71
C LEU A 111 -10.91 -0.36 -12.05
N THR A 112 -11.26 0.69 -12.79
CA THR A 112 -11.24 2.07 -12.29
C THR A 112 -12.23 2.26 -11.14
N LEU A 113 -13.50 1.86 -11.34
CA LEU A 113 -14.55 2.02 -10.33
C LEU A 113 -14.28 1.15 -9.09
N SER A 114 -13.78 -0.07 -9.29
CA SER A 114 -13.38 -0.94 -8.19
C SER A 114 -12.20 -0.33 -7.41
N GLY A 115 -11.23 0.30 -8.09
CA GLY A 115 -10.11 0.98 -7.44
C GLY A 115 -10.55 2.08 -6.48
N TRP A 116 -11.45 2.98 -6.93
CA TRP A 116 -12.03 4.02 -6.07
C TRP A 116 -12.84 3.44 -4.91
N THR A 117 -13.63 2.40 -5.18
CA THR A 117 -14.44 1.72 -4.17
C THR A 117 -13.55 1.06 -3.11
N ILE A 118 -12.53 0.32 -3.52
CA ILE A 118 -11.57 -0.36 -2.65
C ILE A 118 -10.78 0.64 -1.83
N TYR A 119 -10.38 1.78 -2.42
CA TYR A 119 -9.72 2.87 -1.70
C TYR A 119 -10.62 3.42 -0.59
N GLY A 120 -11.86 3.79 -0.92
CA GLY A 120 -12.83 4.30 0.06
C GLY A 120 -13.15 3.28 1.17
N LEU A 121 -13.37 2.02 0.80
CA LEU A 121 -13.60 0.93 1.75
C LEU A 121 -12.40 0.69 2.66
N SER A 122 -11.18 0.79 2.14
CA SER A 122 -9.97 0.65 2.96
C SER A 122 -9.92 1.71 4.07
N VAL A 123 -10.21 2.97 3.72
CA VAL A 123 -10.24 4.08 4.69
C VAL A 123 -11.37 3.88 5.69
N TRP A 124 -12.57 3.51 5.22
CA TRP A 124 -13.73 3.24 6.07
C TRP A 124 -13.45 2.10 7.07
N PHE A 125 -12.93 0.97 6.60
CA PHE A 125 -12.58 -0.16 7.45
C PHE A 125 -11.46 0.17 8.43
N ALA A 126 -10.48 1.00 8.05
CA ALA A 126 -9.43 1.45 8.97
C ALA A 126 -10.01 2.31 10.10
N ALA A 127 -11.02 3.14 9.82
CA ALA A 127 -11.72 3.91 10.85
C ALA A 127 -12.49 2.99 11.81
N LEU A 128 -13.17 1.96 11.29
CA LEU A 128 -13.87 0.97 12.12
C LEU A 128 -12.90 0.12 12.96
N ASP A 129 -11.78 -0.30 12.37
CA ASP A 129 -10.72 -1.03 13.07
C ASP A 129 -10.14 -0.22 14.23
N ALA A 130 -9.81 1.06 14.00
CA ALA A 130 -9.29 1.93 15.03
C ALA A 130 -10.29 2.11 16.19
N ARG A 131 -11.59 2.24 15.88
CA ARG A 131 -12.65 2.34 16.90
C ARG A 131 -12.79 1.05 17.70
N GLU A 132 -12.73 -0.11 17.04
CA GLU A 132 -12.81 -1.40 17.70
C GLU A 132 -11.58 -1.66 18.59
N LEU A 133 -10.37 -1.31 18.15
CA LEU A 133 -9.16 -1.39 18.97
C LEU A 133 -9.26 -0.48 20.20
N ALA A 134 -9.76 0.74 20.05
CA ALA A 134 -9.99 1.63 21.20
C ALA A 134 -10.99 1.01 22.20
N GLY A 135 -12.07 0.39 21.70
CA GLY A 135 -13.04 -0.34 22.52
C GLY A 135 -12.46 -1.55 23.26
N ARG A 136 -11.40 -2.16 22.71
CA ARG A 136 -10.65 -3.27 23.33
C ARG A 136 -9.57 -2.81 24.33
N GLY A 137 -9.47 -1.51 24.61
CA GLY A 137 -8.55 -0.96 25.59
C GLY A 137 -7.20 -0.47 25.04
N PHE A 138 -6.99 -0.50 23.72
CA PHE A 138 -5.76 0.06 23.12
C PHE A 138 -5.79 1.60 23.20
N SER A 139 -5.03 2.17 24.14
CA SER A 139 -4.94 3.62 24.35
C SER A 139 -4.31 4.35 23.14
N ARG A 140 -5.06 5.18 22.40
CA ARG A 140 -4.59 5.86 21.15
C ARG A 140 -4.13 4.89 20.05
N PRO A 141 -5.05 4.18 19.37
CA PRO A 141 -4.68 3.29 18.26
C PRO A 141 -3.96 4.06 17.14
N PHE A 142 -3.30 3.32 16.23
CA PHE A 142 -2.61 3.94 15.09
C PHE A 142 -3.61 4.77 14.26
N PRO A 143 -3.26 6.01 13.85
CA PRO A 143 -4.22 6.87 13.15
C PRO A 143 -4.68 6.25 11.82
N TRP A 144 -5.99 6.13 11.65
CA TRP A 144 -6.59 5.55 10.43
C TRP A 144 -6.36 6.38 9.17
N ALA A 145 -6.09 7.68 9.31
CA ALA A 145 -5.84 8.58 8.19
C ALA A 145 -4.58 8.19 7.37
N TRP A 146 -3.64 7.45 7.96
CA TRP A 146 -2.49 6.92 7.23
C TRP A 146 -2.88 5.95 6.11
N THR A 147 -4.11 5.42 6.12
CA THR A 147 -4.64 4.62 5.01
C THR A 147 -4.77 5.42 3.71
N PHE A 148 -4.90 6.76 3.76
CA PHE A 148 -4.89 7.60 2.56
C PHE A 148 -3.57 7.52 1.80
N LEU A 149 -2.45 7.31 2.51
CA LEU A 149 -1.15 7.08 1.91
C LEU A 149 -1.08 5.67 1.30
N SER A 150 -1.46 4.66 2.08
CA SER A 150 -1.62 3.28 1.62
C SER A 150 -2.26 2.42 2.72
N SER A 151 -3.12 1.47 2.35
CA SER A 151 -3.63 0.45 3.26
C SER A 151 -2.50 -0.39 3.88
N LEU A 152 -1.38 -0.58 3.16
CA LEU A 152 -0.21 -1.29 3.66
C LEU A 152 0.43 -0.52 4.84
N VAL A 153 0.59 0.80 4.69
CA VAL A 153 1.16 1.67 5.74
C VAL A 153 0.32 1.60 7.01
N TYR A 154 -1.00 1.59 6.87
CA TYR A 154 -1.90 1.41 8.00
C TYR A 154 -1.71 0.07 8.69
N VAL A 155 -1.73 -1.04 7.95
CA VAL A 155 -1.59 -2.39 8.52
C VAL A 155 -0.23 -2.57 9.22
N ILE A 156 0.85 -2.02 8.66
CA ILE A 156 2.20 -2.03 9.28
C ILE A 156 2.22 -1.18 10.55
N GLY A 157 1.75 0.07 10.49
CA GLY A 157 1.76 0.99 11.64
C GLY A 157 0.93 0.48 12.80
N ARG A 158 -0.27 -0.03 12.50
CA ARG A 158 -1.15 -0.76 13.43
C ARG A 158 -0.42 -1.90 14.12
N HIS A 159 0.26 -2.76 13.35
CA HIS A 159 0.96 -3.91 13.90
C HIS A 159 2.04 -3.50 14.91
N VAL A 160 2.85 -2.47 14.58
CA VAL A 160 3.88 -1.95 15.48
C VAL A 160 3.26 -1.43 16.79
N VAL A 161 2.17 -0.64 16.70
CA VAL A 161 1.49 -0.09 17.87
C VAL A 161 0.90 -1.19 18.76
N VAL A 162 0.24 -2.18 18.16
CA VAL A 162 -0.32 -3.33 18.88
C VAL A 162 0.78 -4.12 19.59
N ARG A 163 1.88 -4.42 18.89
CA ARG A 163 3.00 -5.20 19.43
C ARG A 163 3.70 -4.48 20.57
N ARG A 164 3.83 -3.15 20.49
CA ARG A 164 4.38 -2.31 21.58
C ARG A 164 3.50 -2.27 22.83
N ARG A 165 2.20 -2.60 22.72
CA ARG A 165 1.23 -2.54 23.83
C ARG A 165 0.85 -3.90 24.40
N GLY A 166 1.58 -4.96 24.04
CA GLY A 166 1.33 -6.33 24.55
C GLY A 166 0.21 -7.09 23.82
N GLY A 167 -0.36 -6.52 22.75
CA GLY A 167 -1.39 -7.19 21.96
C GLY A 167 -0.82 -8.29 21.05
N ARG A 168 -1.62 -9.35 20.82
CA ARG A 168 -1.29 -10.44 19.88
C ARG A 168 -2.03 -10.27 18.56
N GLY A 169 -1.38 -10.60 17.44
CA GLY A 169 -2.02 -10.58 16.11
C GLY A 169 -1.13 -10.07 14.98
N SER A 170 -0.01 -10.74 14.70
CA SER A 170 0.81 -10.49 13.49
C SER A 170 0.21 -11.10 12.22
N THR A 171 -0.79 -11.97 12.35
CA THR A 171 -1.36 -12.74 11.24
C THR A 171 -1.85 -11.87 10.08
N PRO A 172 -2.63 -10.78 10.29
CA PRO A 172 -3.12 -9.95 9.19
C PRO A 172 -1.98 -9.30 8.39
N LEU A 173 -0.90 -8.89 9.05
CA LEU A 173 0.27 -8.32 8.38
C LEU A 173 0.98 -9.35 7.52
N ILE A 174 1.23 -10.55 8.06
CA ILE A 174 1.89 -11.64 7.33
C ILE A 174 1.07 -12.03 6.10
N VAL A 175 -0.25 -12.15 6.25
CA VAL A 175 -1.13 -12.49 5.13
C VAL A 175 -1.14 -11.37 4.08
N MET A 176 -1.20 -10.10 4.48
CA MET A 176 -1.08 -8.97 3.55
C MET A 176 0.22 -9.04 2.75
N ILE A 177 1.35 -9.27 3.41
CA ILE A 177 2.65 -9.39 2.73
C ILE A 177 2.63 -10.57 1.76
N ALA A 178 2.13 -11.73 2.17
CA ALA A 178 2.03 -12.91 1.32
C ALA A 178 1.19 -12.63 0.06
N ILE A 179 0.03 -11.98 0.21
CA ILE A 179 -0.83 -11.57 -0.92
C ILE A 179 -0.07 -10.65 -1.89
N GLN A 180 0.62 -9.64 -1.37
CA GLN A 180 1.38 -8.70 -2.21
C GLN A 180 2.52 -9.39 -2.97
N VAL A 181 3.24 -10.31 -2.31
CA VAL A 181 4.30 -11.10 -2.95
C VAL A 181 3.71 -11.99 -4.05
N VAL A 182 2.60 -12.67 -3.78
CA VAL A 182 1.93 -13.52 -4.78
C VAL A 182 1.51 -12.69 -6.00
N PHE A 183 0.93 -11.51 -5.81
CA PHE A 183 0.54 -10.65 -6.92
C PHE A 183 1.73 -10.09 -7.69
N LEU A 184 2.80 -9.72 -7.00
CA LEU A 184 4.03 -9.27 -7.66
C LEU A 184 4.59 -10.38 -8.57
N LEU A 185 4.67 -11.62 -8.06
CA LEU A 185 5.15 -12.77 -8.82
C LEU A 185 4.22 -13.10 -10.00
N ALA A 186 2.91 -13.13 -9.79
CA ALA A 186 1.93 -13.40 -10.83
C ALA A 186 1.99 -12.34 -11.95
N ALA A 187 2.07 -11.05 -11.60
CA ALA A 187 2.22 -9.97 -12.56
C ALA A 187 3.54 -10.06 -13.33
N SER A 188 4.63 -10.45 -12.66
CA SER A 188 5.95 -10.61 -13.28
C SER A 188 5.96 -11.76 -14.29
N VAL A 189 5.37 -12.90 -13.94
CA VAL A 189 5.21 -14.05 -14.84
C VAL A 189 4.34 -13.66 -16.03
N TRP A 190 3.17 -13.05 -15.78
CA TRP A 190 2.27 -12.61 -16.84
C TRP A 190 2.96 -11.64 -17.81
N ALA A 191 3.66 -10.63 -17.29
CA ALA A 191 4.37 -9.64 -18.11
C ALA A 191 5.47 -10.30 -18.96
N SER A 192 6.17 -11.30 -18.41
CA SER A 192 7.19 -12.05 -19.14
C SER A 192 6.60 -12.88 -20.28
N VAL A 193 5.49 -13.58 -20.02
CA VAL A 193 4.77 -14.37 -21.03
C VAL A 193 4.23 -13.45 -22.13
N PHE A 194 3.60 -12.34 -21.74
CA PHE A 194 3.07 -11.36 -22.66
C PHE A 194 4.16 -10.75 -23.55
N ALA A 195 5.30 -10.37 -22.97
CA ALA A 195 6.43 -9.85 -23.73
C ALA A 195 6.98 -10.88 -24.74
N ALA A 196 7.06 -12.16 -24.35
CA ALA A 196 7.48 -13.23 -25.24
C ALA A 196 6.51 -13.42 -26.42
N GLN A 197 5.20 -13.42 -26.14
CA GLN A 197 4.14 -13.53 -27.17
C GLN A 197 4.16 -12.35 -28.14
N LEU A 198 4.34 -11.14 -27.61
CA LEU A 198 4.50 -9.93 -28.42
C LEU A 198 5.70 -10.04 -29.35
N PHE A 199 6.85 -10.44 -28.81
CA PHE A 199 8.07 -10.58 -29.59
C PHE A 199 7.91 -11.61 -30.71
N GLU A 200 7.34 -12.78 -30.41
CA GLU A 200 7.06 -13.83 -31.39
C GLU A 200 6.12 -13.33 -32.50
N THR A 201 5.04 -12.65 -32.13
CA THR A 201 4.07 -12.11 -33.08
C THR A 201 4.72 -11.10 -34.01
N VAL A 202 5.43 -10.12 -33.47
CA VAL A 202 6.13 -9.09 -34.27
C VAL A 202 7.22 -9.72 -35.15
N PHE A 203 7.99 -10.67 -34.62
CA PHE A 203 9.02 -11.36 -35.38
C PHE A 203 8.44 -12.15 -36.57
N SER A 204 7.31 -12.84 -36.36
CA SER A 204 6.62 -13.57 -37.41
C SER A 204 6.11 -12.64 -38.52
N MET A 205 5.55 -11.48 -38.14
CA MET A 205 5.09 -10.43 -39.04
C MET A 205 6.24 -9.88 -39.90
N VAL A 206 7.40 -9.63 -39.29
CA VAL A 206 8.59 -9.12 -40.01
C VAL A 206 9.17 -10.18 -40.95
N THR A 207 9.21 -11.44 -40.53
CA THR A 207 9.76 -12.53 -41.35
C THR A 207 8.88 -12.82 -42.56
N MET A 208 7.55 -12.84 -42.40
CA MET A 208 6.60 -12.97 -43.52
C MET A 208 6.73 -11.84 -44.54
N ARG A 209 7.12 -10.63 -44.12
CA ARG A 209 7.38 -9.49 -45.03
C ARG A 209 8.61 -9.69 -45.94
N ARG A 210 9.55 -10.57 -45.57
CA ARG A 210 10.81 -10.78 -46.32
C ARG A 210 10.74 -11.90 -47.36
N MET A 211 9.69 -12.72 -47.34
CA MET A 211 9.44 -13.79 -48.31
C MET A 211 8.52 -13.29 -49.42
#